data_AF-A0A1G8R6W2-F1
#
_entry.id   AF-A0A1G8R6W2-F1
#
_cell.length_a   1.000
_cell.length_b   1.000
_cell.length_c   1.000
_cell.angle_alpha   90.00
_cell.angle_beta   90.00
_cell.angle_gamma   90.00
#
_symmetry.space_group_name_H-M   'P 1'
#
loop_
_entity.id
_entity.type
_entity.pdbx_description
1 polymer ?
#
loop_
_entity_poly.entity_id
_entity_poly.type
_entity_poly.pdbx_seq_one_letter_code
_entity_poly.pdbx_strand_id
1 'polypeptide(L)' 'MMMNSGMGFLWMILWIVVLGLVIYGGLRLILSKKEEEDPAIQILKEKFARGEISEAEYNRRKKVLLKS' A
#
# COMPACT_ATOMS: atom_id res chain seq x y z
N MET A 1 -49.63 7.38 13.76
CA MET A 1 -48.50 7.86 12.93
C MET A 1 -47.35 6.91 13.16
N MET A 2 -47.28 5.85 12.35
CA MET A 2 -46.25 4.82 12.45
C MET A 2 -45.69 4.57 11.07
N MET A 3 -44.40 4.21 11.06
CA MET A 3 -43.66 3.57 9.96
C MET A 3 -43.02 4.49 8.93
N ASN A 4 -41.94 5.16 9.35
CA ASN A 4 -40.78 5.40 8.47
C ASN A 4 -39.50 4.72 8.98
N SER A 5 -39.62 3.80 9.95
CA SER A 5 -38.50 3.17 10.65
C SER A 5 -37.63 2.26 9.77
N GLY A 6 -38.08 1.89 8.57
CA GLY A 6 -37.28 1.11 7.61
C GLY A 6 -36.27 1.95 6.83
N MET A 7 -36.55 3.23 6.59
CA MET A 7 -35.68 4.10 5.79
C MET A 7 -34.39 4.47 6.54
N GLY A 8 -34.48 4.63 7.87
CA GLY A 8 -33.31 4.90 8.71
C GLY A 8 -32.34 3.72 8.80
N PHE A 9 -32.86 2.49 8.79
CA PHE A 9 -32.03 1.28 8.83
C PHE A 9 -31.26 1.07 7.52
N LEU A 10 -31.91 1.29 6.38
CA LEU A 10 -31.25 1.28 5.08
C LEU A 10 -30.17 2.37 4.97
N TRP A 11 -30.46 3.57 5.48
CA TRP A 11 -29.47 4.66 5.54
C TRP A 11 -28.26 4.31 6.41
N MET A 12 -28.48 3.65 7.55
CA MET A 12 -27.40 3.19 8.44
C MET A 12 -26.50 2.15 7.77
N ILE A 13 -27.09 1.19 7.05
CA ILE A 13 -26.33 0.18 6.28
C ILE A 13 -25.50 0.86 5.19
N LEU A 14 -26.07 1.85 4.50
CA LEU A 14 -25.36 2.62 3.46
C LEU A 14 -24.10 3.28 4.02
N TRP A 15 -24.18 3.92 5.20
CA TRP A 15 -23.01 4.50 5.86
C TRP A 15 -21.96 3.46 6.23
N ILE A 16 -22.36 2.28 6.72
CA ILE A 16 -21.43 1.18 7.05
C ILE A 16 -20.70 0.70 5.79
N VAL A 17 -21.41 0.56 4.67
CA VAL A 17 -20.81 0.15 3.40
C VAL A 17 -19.85 1.22 2.88
N VAL A 18 -20.22 2.50 2.93
CA VAL A 18 -19.35 3.61 2.53
C VAL A 18 -18.09 3.66 3.38
N LEU A 19 -18.22 3.55 4.71
CA LEU A 19 -17.08 3.53 5.62
C LEU A 19 -16.16 2.33 5.33
N GLY A 20 -16.74 1.15 5.09
CA GLY A 20 -16.01 -0.05 4.69
C GLY A 20 -15.25 0.13 3.38
N LEU A 21 -15.86 0.77 2.37
CA LEU A 21 -15.20 1.09 1.10
C LEU A 21 -14.08 2.11 1.24
N VAL A 22 -14.23 3.11 2.11
CA VAL A 22 -13.18 4.10 2.39
C VAL A 22 -11.98 3.43 3.06
N ILE A 23 -12.21 2.57 4.06
CA ILE A 23 -11.15 1.82 4.73
C ILE A 23 -10.49 0.84 3.75
N TYR A 24 -11.28 0.08 2.99
CA TYR A 24 -10.78 -0.87 2.00
C TYR A 24 -9.99 -0.16 0.89
N GLY A 25 -10.47 0.98 0.41
CA GLY A 25 -9.79 1.81 -0.59
C GLY A 25 -8.47 2.38 -0.07
N GLY A 26 -8.45 2.90 1.17
CA GLY A 26 -7.23 3.39 1.81
C GLY A 26 -6.20 2.30 2.05
N LEU A 27 -6.62 1.14 2.57
CA LEU A 27 -5.76 -0.04 2.76
C LEU A 27 -5.24 -0.56 1.42
N ARG A 28 -6.10 -0.65 0.39
CA ARG A 28 -5.68 -1.03 -0.96
C ARG A 28 -4.68 -0.04 -1.54
N LEU A 29 -4.83 1.26 -1.30
CA LEU A 29 -3.85 2.26 -1.77
C LEU A 29 -2.48 2.09 -1.08
N ILE A 30 -2.47 1.77 0.22
CA ILE A 30 -1.25 1.55 1.00
C ILE A 30 -0.60 0.21 0.62
N LEU A 31 -1.41 -0.85 0.44
CA LEU A 31 -0.93 -2.18 0.02
C LEU A 31 -0.52 -2.19 -1.46
N SER A 32 -1.20 -1.47 -2.34
CA SER A 32 -0.78 -1.29 -3.73
C SER A 32 0.43 -0.37 -3.86
N LYS A 33 0.70 0.51 -2.88
CA LYS A 33 1.99 1.22 -2.80
C LYS A 33 3.13 0.35 -2.25
N LYS A 34 2.82 -0.87 -1.79
CA LYS A 34 3.77 -1.99 -1.71
C LYS A 34 3.79 -2.80 -3.03
N GLU A 35 3.44 -2.20 -4.17
CA GLU A 35 3.98 -2.64 -5.45
C GLU A 35 5.50 -2.59 -5.34
N GLU A 36 6.10 -3.78 -5.24
CA GLU A 36 7.46 -4.06 -5.68
C GLU A 36 8.48 -2.96 -5.39
N GLU A 37 8.75 -2.68 -4.11
CA GLU A 37 10.18 -2.55 -3.80
C GLU A 37 10.76 -3.93 -4.06
N ASP A 38 11.18 -4.13 -5.30
CA ASP A 38 11.75 -5.35 -5.85
C ASP A 38 12.62 -5.98 -4.75
N PRO A 39 12.37 -7.24 -4.33
CA PRO A 39 13.11 -7.84 -3.22
C PRO A 39 14.63 -7.70 -3.40
N ALA A 40 15.11 -7.59 -4.64
CA ALA A 40 16.48 -7.24 -4.97
C ALA A 40 16.95 -5.86 -4.44
N ILE A 41 16.11 -4.82 -4.51
CA ILE A 41 16.37 -3.47 -3.98
C ILE A 41 16.48 -3.49 -2.45
N GLN A 42 15.60 -4.22 -1.76
CA GLN A 42 15.67 -4.35 -0.30
C GLN A 42 16.97 -5.02 0.16
N ILE A 43 17.34 -6.13 -0.49
CA ILE A 43 18.61 -6.82 -0.22
C ILE A 43 19.80 -5.91 -0.50
N LEU A 44 19.76 -5.11 -1.58
CA LEU A 44 20.81 -4.15 -1.89
C LEU A 44 20.96 -3.08 -0.81
N LYS A 45 19.84 -2.58 -0.28
CA LYS A 45 19.81 -1.58 0.79
C LYS A 45 20.40 -2.15 2.09
N GLU A 46 20.07 -3.40 2.40
CA GLU A 46 20.60 -4.09 3.58
C GLU A 46 22.11 -4.31 3.47
N LYS A 47 22.61 -4.77 2.33
CA LYS A 47 24.05 -4.95 2.09
C LYS A 47 24.83 -3.65 2.13
N PHE A 48 24.25 -2.56 1.64
CA PHE A 48 24.84 -1.23 1.74
C PHE A 48 24.91 -0.75 3.20
N ALA A 49 23.83 -0.95 3.97
CA ALA A 49 23.81 -0.60 5.40
C ALA A 49 24.80 -1.43 6.24
N ARG A 50 25.03 -2.68 5.86
CA ARG A 50 26.06 -3.55 6.44
C ARG A 50 27.49 -3.18 6.00
N GLY A 51 27.65 -2.30 5.01
CA GLY A 51 28.94 -1.93 4.45
C GLY A 51 29.58 -2.99 3.54
N GLU A 52 28.82 -4.02 3.14
CA GLU A 52 29.31 -5.10 2.26
C GLU A 52 29.50 -4.65 0.81
N ILE A 53 28.86 -3.54 0.42
CA ILE A 53 28.95 -2.96 -0.92
C ILE A 53 29.23 -1.47 -0.83
N SER A 54 30.02 -0.95 -1.78
CA SER A 54 30.29 0.49 -1.88
C SER A 54 29.11 1.26 -2.48
N GLU A 55 29.07 2.57 -2.25
CA GLU A 55 28.04 3.47 -2.79
C GLU A 55 27.99 3.43 -4.34
N ALA A 56 29.15 3.30 -4.99
CA ALA A 56 29.25 3.17 -6.44
C ALA A 56 28.57 1.88 -6.96
N GLU A 57 28.72 0.78 -6.21
CA GLU A 57 28.11 -0.50 -6.55
C GLU A 57 26.60 -0.50 -6.29
N TYR A 58 26.18 0.11 -5.18
CA TYR A 58 24.77 0.32 -4.86
C TYR A 58 24.06 1.12 -5.96
N ASN A 59 24.64 2.24 -6.40
CA ASN A 59 24.06 3.09 -7.44
C ASN A 59 24.00 2.41 -8.81
N ARG A 60 25.01 1.60 -9.19
CA ARG A 60 24.97 0.83 -10.44
C ARG A 60 23.84 -0.18 -10.44
N ARG A 61 23.75 -1.01 -9.40
CA ARG A 61 22.75 -2.09 -9.34
C ARG A 61 21.33 -1.53 -9.18
N LYS A 62 21.16 -0.46 -8.40
CA LYS A 62 19.88 0.26 -8.29
C LYS A 62 19.38 0.78 -9.64
N LYS A 63 20.27 1.34 -10.48
CA LYS A 63 19.92 1.80 -11.84
C LYS A 63 19.55 0.67 -12.79
N VAL A 64 20.14 -0.52 -12.64
CA VAL A 64 19.80 -1.70 -13.45
C VAL A 64 18.42 -2.23 -13.08
N LEU A 65 18.13 -2.32 -11.77
CA LEU A 65 16.84 -2.79 -11.25
C LEU A 65 15.68 -1.83 -11.54
N LEU A 66 15.91 -0.51 -11.53
CA LEU A 66 14.89 0.50 -11.86
C LEU A 66 14.59 0.64 -13.37
N LYS A 67 15.38 0.01 -14.24
CA LYS A 67 15.25 0.13 -15.70
C LYS A 67 14.67 -1.14 -16.35
N SER A 68 14.32 -2.14 -15.53
CA SER A 68 13.70 -3.40 -15.96
C SER A 68 12.20 -3.34 -15.71
#